data_AF-A0A7Y5PJM0-F1
#
_entry.id   AF-A0A7Y5PJM0-F1
#
_cell.length_a   1.000
_cell.length_b   1.000
_cell.length_c   1.000
_cell.angle_alpha   90.00
_cell.angle_beta   90.00
_cell.angle_gamma   90.00
#
_symmetry.space_group_name_H-M   'P 1'
#
loop_
_entity.id
_entity.type
_entity.pdbx_description
1 polymer ?
#
loop_
_entity_poly.entity_id
_entity_poly.type
_entity_poly.pdbx_seq_one_letter_code
_entity_poly.pdbx_strand_id
1 'polypeptide(L)'
;LEPAVLRRWARLYGGRVERVLAEGGPGTLVAPGVYEAELRYLVREEWARSADDILWRRTKLGLRLDAAGRGVVQQWCASHLPGAQPPAQADAPMEKSWS
;
A
#
# COMPACT_ATOMS: atom_id res chain seq x y z
N LEU A 1 3.33 16.64 -6.10
CA LEU A 1 2.84 15.26 -6.28
C LEU A 1 2.73 14.96 -7.76
N GLU A 2 3.18 13.79 -8.20
CA GLU A 2 3.09 13.37 -9.61
C GLU A 2 1.62 13.31 -10.09
N PRO A 3 1.31 13.71 -11.34
CA PRO A 3 -0.07 13.68 -11.87
C PRO A 3 -0.72 12.29 -11.81
N ALA A 4 0.07 11.22 -11.90
CA ALA A 4 -0.43 9.86 -11.75
C ALA A 4 -0.91 9.57 -10.31
N VAL A 5 -0.23 10.11 -9.30
CA VAL A 5 -0.61 9.96 -7.89
C VAL A 5 -1.87 10.76 -7.61
N LEU A 6 -1.94 12.02 -8.06
CA LEU A 6 -3.14 12.86 -7.91
C LEU A 6 -4.38 12.19 -8.52
N ARG A 7 -4.27 11.66 -9.75
CA ARG A 7 -5.38 10.94 -10.40
C ARG A 7 -5.77 9.67 -9.65
N ARG A 8 -4.80 8.91 -9.13
CA ARG A 8 -5.10 7.71 -8.33
C ARG A 8 -5.83 8.09 -7.05
N TRP A 9 -5.33 9.08 -6.32
CA TRP A 9 -5.90 9.52 -5.04
C TRP A 9 -7.30 10.10 -5.22
N ALA A 10 -7.53 10.90 -6.26
CA ALA A 10 -8.87 11.39 -6.59
C ALA A 10 -9.87 10.24 -6.83
N ARG A 11 -9.43 9.15 -7.50
CA ARG A 11 -10.30 7.98 -7.77
C ARG A 11 -10.51 7.10 -6.55
N LEU A 12 -9.49 6.90 -5.71
CA LEU A 12 -9.58 6.01 -4.55
C LEU A 12 -10.24 6.68 -3.35
N TYR A 13 -9.92 7.96 -3.11
CA TYR A 13 -10.27 8.65 -1.87
C TYR A 13 -11.30 9.76 -2.10
N GLY A 14 -11.46 10.25 -3.32
CA GLY A 14 -12.39 11.34 -3.65
C GLY A 14 -12.14 12.57 -2.76
N GLY A 15 -13.20 13.11 -2.16
CA GLY A 15 -13.09 14.22 -1.21
C GLY A 15 -12.28 13.91 0.06
N ARG A 16 -11.98 12.64 0.37
CA ARG A 16 -11.16 12.27 1.54
C ARG A 16 -9.67 12.54 1.34
N VAL A 17 -9.22 13.00 0.17
CA VAL A 17 -7.82 13.38 -0.07
C VAL A 17 -7.32 14.44 0.93
N GLU A 18 -8.19 15.34 1.39
CA GLU A 18 -7.83 16.29 2.45
C GLU A 18 -7.44 15.59 3.76
N ARG A 19 -8.12 14.49 4.09
CA ARG A 19 -7.78 13.66 5.27
C ARG A 19 -6.49 12.88 5.08
N VAL A 20 -6.21 12.45 3.84
CA VAL A 20 -4.92 11.83 3.49
C VAL A 20 -3.79 12.83 3.76
N LEU A 21 -3.98 14.10 3.40
CA LEU A 21 -2.97 15.16 3.52
C LEU A 21 -2.99 15.92 4.86
N ALA A 22 -3.80 15.49 5.83
CA ALA A 22 -4.06 16.25 7.06
C ALA A 22 -2.81 16.54 7.90
N GLU A 23 -1.74 15.75 7.75
CA GLU A 23 -0.46 15.91 8.45
C GLU A 23 0.54 16.83 7.70
N GLY A 24 0.03 17.87 7.03
CA GLY A 24 0.87 18.89 6.39
C GLY A 24 1.41 18.51 5.01
N GLY A 25 0.79 17.53 4.33
CA GLY A 25 1.14 17.15 2.97
C GLY A 25 1.39 15.66 2.79
N PRO A 26 2.04 15.25 1.68
CA PRO A 26 2.21 13.85 1.34
C PRO A 26 3.29 13.12 2.17
N GLY A 27 4.22 13.85 2.79
CA GLY A 27 5.34 13.25 3.54
C GLY A 27 6.36 12.54 2.65
N THR A 28 7.05 11.56 3.21
CA THR A 28 8.14 10.83 2.54
C THR A 28 7.62 9.97 1.38
N LEU A 29 8.36 9.94 0.27
CA LEU A 29 8.11 8.95 -0.80
C LEU A 29 8.66 7.59 -0.35
N VAL A 30 7.77 6.63 -0.09
CA VAL A 30 8.13 5.30 0.44
C VAL A 30 8.47 4.34 -0.70
N ALA A 31 7.66 4.34 -1.75
CA ALA A 31 7.89 3.56 -2.97
C ALA A 31 7.45 4.39 -4.18
N PRO A 32 7.77 4.00 -5.44
CA PRO A 32 7.36 4.76 -6.62
C PRO A 32 5.86 5.10 -6.63
N GLY A 33 5.57 6.39 -6.48
CA GLY A 33 4.21 6.92 -6.40
C GLY A 33 3.42 6.52 -5.16
N VAL A 34 4.04 6.07 -4.07
CA VAL A 34 3.43 5.74 -2.77
C VAL A 34 4.05 6.61 -1.70
N TYR A 35 3.23 7.45 -1.09
CA TYR A 35 3.68 8.42 -0.08
C TYR A 35 3.22 8.02 1.31
N GLU A 36 4.01 8.40 2.31
CA GLU A 36 3.79 8.05 3.71
C GLU A 36 2.40 8.45 4.21
N ALA A 37 1.90 9.62 3.80
CA ALA A 37 0.57 10.09 4.17
C ALA A 37 -0.56 9.14 3.70
N GLU A 38 -0.42 8.52 2.52
CA GLU A 38 -1.37 7.51 2.02
C GLU A 38 -1.36 6.27 2.91
N LEU A 39 -0.16 5.79 3.29
CA LEU A 39 -0.03 4.60 4.12
C LEU A 39 -0.57 4.84 5.52
N ARG A 40 -0.27 6.00 6.13
CA ARG A 40 -0.82 6.42 7.43
C ARG A 40 -2.34 6.51 7.39
N TYR A 41 -2.90 7.15 6.36
CA TYR A 41 -4.35 7.22 6.17
C TYR A 41 -4.98 5.82 6.06
N LEU A 42 -4.41 4.95 5.24
CA LEU A 42 -4.92 3.58 5.07
C LEU A 42 -4.90 2.78 6.37
N VAL A 43 -3.88 2.97 7.20
CA VAL A 43 -3.78 2.32 8.51
C VAL A 43 -4.78 2.90 9.51
N ARG A 44 -4.85 4.24 9.62
CA ARG A 44 -5.66 4.94 10.63
C ARG A 44 -7.15 4.92 10.32
N GLU A 45 -7.51 5.18 9.07
CA GLU A 45 -8.89 5.48 8.67
C GLU A 45 -9.55 4.36 7.86
N GLU A 46 -8.76 3.50 7.21
CA GLU A 46 -9.27 2.38 6.39
C GLU A 46 -8.90 1.00 6.99
N TRP A 47 -8.40 1.02 8.23
CA TRP A 47 -8.01 -0.13 9.06
C TRP A 47 -7.14 -1.16 8.34
N ALA A 48 -6.20 -0.72 7.48
CA ALA A 48 -5.22 -1.61 6.90
C ALA A 48 -4.31 -2.19 8.01
N ARG A 49 -4.31 -3.52 8.16
CA ARG A 49 -3.54 -4.23 9.20
C ARG A 49 -2.32 -4.97 8.65
N SER A 50 -2.12 -4.95 7.34
CA SER A 50 -0.96 -5.57 6.68
C SER A 50 -0.61 -4.85 5.38
N ALA A 51 0.57 -5.16 4.84
CA ALA A 51 0.94 -4.74 3.49
C ALA A 51 -0.03 -5.28 2.42
N ASP A 52 -0.62 -6.46 2.62
CA ASP A 52 -1.57 -7.04 1.67
C ASP A 52 -2.91 -6.29 1.64
N ASP A 53 -3.38 -5.78 2.77
CA ASP A 53 -4.52 -4.86 2.80
C ASP A 53 -4.27 -3.67 1.89
N ILE A 54 -3.10 -3.05 2.04
CA ILE A 54 -2.71 -1.87 1.28
C ILE A 54 -2.57 -2.23 -0.20
N LEU A 55 -1.71 -3.20 -0.51
CA LEU A 55 -1.29 -3.53 -1.88
C LEU A 55 -2.41 -4.16 -2.71
N TRP A 56 -3.24 -5.00 -2.11
CA TRP A 56 -4.17 -5.86 -2.86
C TRP A 56 -5.64 -5.59 -2.59
N ARG A 57 -6.02 -5.02 -1.44
CA ARG A 57 -7.43 -4.72 -1.13
C ARG A 57 -7.78 -3.26 -1.35
N ARG A 58 -7.03 -2.33 -0.75
CA ARG A 58 -7.37 -0.91 -0.69
C ARG A 58 -6.91 -0.10 -1.90
N THR A 59 -5.77 -0.45 -2.51
CA THR A 59 -5.17 0.40 -3.55
C THR A 59 -4.90 -0.30 -4.89
N LYS A 60 -4.80 -1.64 -4.87
CA LYS A 60 -4.30 -2.46 -6.00
C LYS A 60 -2.91 -2.05 -6.48
N LEU A 61 -2.09 -1.41 -5.63
CA LEU A 61 -0.70 -1.04 -5.96
C LEU A 61 0.19 -2.26 -6.19
N GLY A 62 -0.16 -3.44 -5.67
CA GLY A 62 0.58 -4.66 -5.91
C GLY A 62 0.64 -5.05 -7.40
N LEU A 63 -0.32 -4.60 -8.23
CA LEU A 63 -0.34 -4.80 -9.68
C LEU A 63 0.58 -3.83 -10.44
N ARG A 64 1.04 -2.76 -9.79
CA ARG A 64 1.82 -1.68 -10.43
C ARG A 64 3.26 -1.61 -9.94
N LEU A 65 3.48 -1.93 -8.67
CA LEU A 65 4.83 -1.99 -8.09
C LEU A 65 5.53 -3.28 -8.50
N ASP A 66 6.83 -3.19 -8.69
CA ASP A 66 7.70 -4.35 -8.81
C ASP A 66 7.94 -5.01 -7.44
N ALA A 67 8.76 -6.07 -7.41
CA ALA A 67 9.05 -6.79 -6.18
C ALA A 67 9.74 -5.90 -5.12
N ALA A 68 10.67 -5.03 -5.55
CA ALA A 68 11.38 -4.12 -4.66
C ALA A 68 10.42 -3.09 -4.02
N GLY A 69 9.57 -2.45 -4.83
CA GLY A 69 8.57 -1.49 -4.35
C GLY A 69 7.56 -2.13 -3.39
N ARG A 70 7.11 -3.35 -3.67
CA ARG A 70 6.26 -4.11 -2.73
C ARG A 70 7.00 -4.41 -1.42
N GLY A 71 8.28 -4.80 -1.50
CA GLY A 71 9.13 -5.05 -0.33
C GLY A 71 9.30 -3.83 0.57
N VAL A 72 9.48 -2.63 -0.02
CA VAL A 72 9.59 -1.40 0.78
C VAL A 72 8.28 -1.06 1.50
N VAL A 73 7.12 -1.27 0.86
CA VAL A 73 5.81 -1.11 1.54
C VAL A 73 5.65 -2.12 2.67
N GLN A 74 6.09 -3.37 2.48
CA GLN A 74 6.08 -4.39 3.53
C GLN A 74 6.96 -4.00 4.72
N GLN A 75 8.17 -3.50 4.46
CA GLN A 75 9.08 -3.00 5.48
C GLN A 75 8.47 -1.83 6.25
N TRP A 76 7.87 -0.87 5.52
CA TRP A 76 7.18 0.26 6.15
C TRP A 76 6.06 -0.23 7.07
N CYS A 77 5.23 -1.17 6.61
CA CYS A 77 4.17 -1.77 7.42
C CYS A 77 4.74 -2.45 8.68
N ALA A 78 5.80 -3.25 8.55
CA ALA A 78 6.43 -3.92 9.70
C ALA A 78 6.92 -2.93 10.77
N SER A 79 7.40 -1.75 10.37
CA SER A 79 7.84 -0.70 11.30
C SER A 79 6.70 0.11 11.94
N HIS A 80 5.52 0.15 11.33
CA HIS A 80 4.43 1.05 11.75
C HIS A 80 3.16 0.34 12.23
N LEU A 81 3.01 -0.95 11.95
CA LEU A 81 1.85 -1.76 12.35
C LEU A 81 2.25 -2.77 13.44
N PRO A 82 1.64 -2.70 14.64
CA PRO A 82 1.90 -3.68 15.68
C PRO A 82 1.37 -5.05 15.26
N GLY A 83 2.25 -6.07 15.32
CA GLY A 83 1.92 -7.45 14.97
C GLY A 83 1.77 -7.72 13.48
N ALA A 84 2.32 -6.86 12.60
CA ALA A 84 2.35 -7.13 11.17
C ALA A 84 3.14 -8.39 10.86
N GLN A 85 2.42 -9.49 10.63
CA GLN A 85 2.98 -10.72 10.09
C GLN A 85 3.54 -10.39 8.69
N PRO A 86 4.75 -10.85 8.32
CA PRO A 86 5.15 -10.87 6.92
C PRO A 86 4.05 -11.60 6.12
N PRO A 87 3.75 -11.17 4.88
CA PRO A 87 2.72 -11.81 4.10
C PRO A 87 3.03 -13.31 4.02
N ALA A 88 2.02 -14.14 4.27
CA ALA A 88 2.10 -15.55 3.92
C ALA A 88 2.51 -15.60 2.45
N GLN A 89 3.65 -16.22 2.15
CA GLN A 89 4.18 -16.33 0.79
C GLN A 89 3.03 -16.70 -0.14
N ALA A 90 2.75 -15.81 -1.11
CA ALA A 90 1.81 -16.13 -2.17
C ALA A 90 2.25 -17.46 -2.78
N ASP A 91 1.34 -18.44 -2.76
CA ASP A 91 1.57 -19.81 -3.18
C ASP A 91 2.49 -19.85 -4.40
N ALA A 92 3.68 -20.44 -4.22
CA ALA A 92 4.46 -20.93 -5.34
C ALA A 92 3.53 -21.80 -6.19
N PRO A 93 3.59 -21.72 -7.53
CA PRO A 93 2.68 -22.50 -8.36
C PRO A 93 2.92 -23.98 -8.05
N MET A 94 1.96 -24.64 -7.41
CA MET A 94 1.93 -26.09 -7.37
C MET A 94 1.82 -26.56 -8.81
N GLU A 95 2.91 -27.09 -9.37
CA GLU A 95 2.87 -27.96 -10.55
C GLU A 95 1.95 -29.13 -10.23
N LYS A 96 0.67 -28.97 -10.52
CA LYS A 96 -0.30 -30.06 -10.45
C LYS A 96 -0.14 -30.89 -11.71
N SER A 97 0.83 -31.79 -11.68
CA SER A 97 0.88 -32.95 -12.56
C SER A 97 -0.28 -33.87 -12.16
N TRP A 98 -1.26 -34.05 -13.04
CA TRP A 98 -2.29 -35.07 -12.88
C TRP A 98 -1.96 -36.21 -13.85
N SER A 99 -1.76 -37.42 -13.30
CA SER A 99 -1.90 -38.69 -14.02
C SER A 99 -3.36 -39.12 -14.07
#